data_AF-A0AAC9AH46-F1
#
_entry.id   AF-A0AAC9AH46-F1
#
_cell.length_a   1.000
_cell.length_b   1.000
_cell.length_c   1.000
_cell.angle_alpha   90.00
_cell.angle_beta   90.00
_cell.angle_gamma   90.00
#
_symmetry.space_group_name_H-M   'P 1'
#
loop_
_entity.id
_entity.type
_entity.pdbx_description
1 polymer ?
#
loop_
_entity_poly.entity_id
_entity_poly.type
_entity_poly.pdbx_seq_one_letter_code
_entity_poly.pdbx_strand_id
1 'polypeptide(L)'
;MDVVYEIISANPQFFTWIFGLINVLWGVFIYFNKKRHQNELVKLKSSLNLDLERRKKVFEMKTAQYEDYFKNMDAIHNRHQSDYQKILVPIINEFNASYQRACAIGDEQNAAEASINFQEKISKITFDGFEELQVIRSQTNTLRLTASDEVANLLDELQDLYESLFEISSKMVKDLVQVILQGNTALADENQKRLNAVGEATKKKANLLREQMRQDLTTI
;
A
#
# COMPACT_ATOMS: atom_id res chain seq x y z
N MET A 1 78.72 16.99 2.51
CA MET A 1 78.55 16.97 1.04
C MET A 1 79.76 16.30 0.38
N ASP A 2 80.99 16.56 0.84
CA ASP A 2 82.21 16.05 0.20
C ASP A 2 82.42 14.53 0.29
N VAL A 3 82.09 13.90 1.43
CA VAL A 3 82.23 12.43 1.61
C VAL A 3 81.30 11.63 0.69
N VAL A 4 80.09 12.13 0.45
CA VAL A 4 79.12 11.49 -0.47
C VAL A 4 79.58 11.68 -1.91
N TYR A 5 80.17 12.83 -2.24
CA TYR A 5 80.68 13.12 -3.58
C TYR A 5 81.94 12.31 -3.93
N GLU A 6 82.85 12.11 -2.97
CA GLU A 6 84.05 11.26 -3.13
C GLU A 6 83.70 9.78 -3.33
N ILE A 7 82.71 9.27 -2.60
CA ILE A 7 82.25 7.88 -2.76
C ILE A 7 81.56 7.68 -4.12
N ILE A 8 80.84 8.69 -4.61
CA ILE A 8 80.20 8.66 -5.93
C ILE A 8 81.22 8.77 -7.08
N SER A 9 82.27 9.58 -6.91
CA SER A 9 83.32 9.77 -7.93
C SER A 9 84.28 8.59 -8.04
N ALA A 10 84.40 7.75 -7.01
CA ALA A 10 85.22 6.54 -7.01
C ALA A 10 84.67 5.40 -7.89
N ASN A 11 83.34 5.30 -8.05
CA ASN A 11 82.68 4.31 -8.92
C ASN A 11 81.40 4.88 -9.58
N PRO A 12 81.53 5.84 -10.50
CA PRO A 12 80.40 6.56 -11.10
C PRO A 12 79.45 5.63 -11.87
N GLN A 13 79.97 4.55 -12.47
CA GLN A 13 79.17 3.55 -13.17
C GLN A 13 78.21 2.78 -12.24
N PHE A 14 78.62 2.47 -11.01
CA PHE A 14 77.80 1.75 -10.03
C PHE A 14 76.61 2.60 -9.57
N PHE A 15 76.85 3.88 -9.25
CA PHE A 15 75.79 4.81 -8.88
C PHE A 15 74.83 5.12 -10.03
N THR A 16 75.31 5.13 -11.28
CA THR A 16 74.46 5.28 -12.46
C THR A 16 73.51 4.08 -12.63
N TRP A 17 74.02 2.86 -12.40
CA TRP A 17 73.21 1.65 -12.38
C TRP A 17 72.19 1.65 -11.25
N ILE A 18 72.57 2.03 -10.04
CA ILE A 18 71.63 2.16 -8.90
C ILE A 18 70.54 3.19 -9.19
N PHE A 19 70.91 4.37 -9.71
CA PHE A 19 69.95 5.41 -10.04
C PHE A 19 68.98 4.95 -11.15
N GLY A 20 69.47 4.23 -12.15
CA GLY A 20 68.63 3.59 -13.17
C GLY A 20 67.67 2.57 -12.55
N LEU A 21 68.15 1.71 -11.65
CA LEU A 21 67.36 0.68 -10.98
C LEU A 21 66.26 1.28 -10.09
N ILE A 22 66.58 2.33 -9.32
CA ILE A 22 65.62 3.07 -8.49
C ILE A 22 64.53 3.72 -9.36
N ASN A 23 64.88 4.35 -10.49
CA ASN A 23 63.90 4.95 -11.39
C ASN A 23 62.98 3.92 -12.04
N VAL A 24 63.53 2.75 -12.44
CA VAL A 24 62.72 1.64 -12.97
C VAL A 24 61.75 1.12 -11.89
N LEU A 25 62.22 0.92 -10.66
CA LEU A 25 61.36 0.51 -9.54
C LEU A 25 60.26 1.54 -9.25
N TRP A 26 60.58 2.84 -9.31
CA TRP A 26 59.60 3.91 -9.19
C TRP A 26 58.56 3.89 -10.31
N GLY A 27 58.99 3.68 -11.56
CA GLY A 27 58.09 3.56 -12.70
C GLY A 27 57.14 2.36 -12.57
N VAL A 28 57.66 1.22 -12.14
CA VAL A 28 56.88 0.01 -11.85
C VAL A 28 55.89 0.26 -10.71
N PHE A 29 56.35 0.89 -9.61
CA PHE A 29 55.49 1.23 -8.47
C PHE A 29 54.35 2.17 -8.88
N ILE A 30 54.63 3.25 -9.62
CA ILE A 30 53.60 4.18 -10.12
C ILE A 30 52.63 3.43 -11.03
N TYR A 31 53.11 2.58 -11.93
CA TYR A 31 52.25 1.83 -12.84
C TYR A 31 51.30 0.88 -12.08
N PHE A 32 51.83 0.08 -11.15
CA PHE A 32 51.02 -0.84 -10.35
C PHE A 32 50.05 -0.09 -9.44
N ASN A 33 50.49 0.99 -8.81
CA ASN A 33 49.65 1.80 -7.94
C ASN A 33 48.50 2.45 -8.74
N LYS A 34 48.80 3.05 -9.90
CA LYS A 34 47.79 3.61 -10.81
C LYS A 34 46.78 2.55 -11.27
N LYS A 35 47.25 1.36 -11.65
CA LYS A 35 46.37 0.27 -12.09
C LYS A 35 45.49 -0.27 -10.96
N ARG A 36 46.04 -0.39 -9.74
CA ARG A 36 45.28 -0.76 -8.56
C ARG A 36 44.17 0.25 -8.25
N HIS A 37 44.49 1.54 -8.21
CA HIS A 37 43.50 2.59 -7.97
C HIS A 37 42.44 2.68 -9.05
N GLN A 38 42.80 2.51 -10.33
CA GLN A 38 41.81 2.45 -11.41
C GLN A 38 40.83 1.27 -11.22
N ASN A 39 41.34 0.09 -10.85
CA ASN A 39 40.49 -1.07 -10.59
C ASN A 39 39.58 -0.85 -9.37
N GLU A 40 40.10 -0.26 -8.29
CA GLU A 40 39.31 0.09 -7.09
C GLU A 40 38.23 1.12 -7.43
N LEU A 41 38.54 2.16 -8.21
CA LEU A 41 37.58 3.16 -8.68
C LEU A 41 36.50 2.55 -9.58
N VAL A 42 36.86 1.64 -10.49
CA VAL A 42 35.88 0.95 -11.35
C VAL A 42 34.97 0.07 -10.52
N LYS A 43 35.51 -0.68 -9.55
CA LYS A 43 34.71 -1.50 -8.63
C LYS A 43 33.76 -0.63 -7.79
N LEU A 44 34.26 0.47 -7.24
CA LEU A 44 33.47 1.41 -6.44
C LEU A 44 32.36 2.05 -7.28
N LYS A 45 32.68 2.51 -8.49
CA LYS A 45 31.68 3.07 -9.41
C LYS A 45 30.63 2.04 -9.79
N SER A 46 31.04 0.80 -10.06
CA SER A 46 30.12 -0.30 -10.35
C SER A 46 29.23 -0.63 -9.17
N SER A 47 29.76 -0.70 -7.95
CA SER A 47 28.95 -0.99 -6.76
C SER A 47 27.97 0.14 -6.44
N LEU A 48 28.40 1.40 -6.60
CA LEU A 48 27.52 2.57 -6.43
C LEU A 48 26.41 2.57 -7.48
N ASN A 49 26.72 2.28 -8.75
CA ASN A 49 25.71 2.19 -9.80
C ASN A 49 24.69 1.08 -9.52
N LEU A 50 25.15 -0.10 -9.07
CA LEU A 50 24.27 -1.21 -8.71
C LEU A 50 23.37 -0.86 -7.51
N ASP A 51 23.89 -0.15 -6.51
CA ASP A 51 23.10 0.30 -5.36
C ASP A 51 22.03 1.33 -5.79
N LEU A 52 22.42 2.31 -6.62
CA LEU A 52 21.49 3.29 -7.19
C LEU A 52 20.39 2.63 -8.04
N GLU A 53 20.75 1.65 -8.88
CA GLU A 53 19.77 0.91 -9.69
C GLU A 53 18.82 0.10 -8.81
N ARG A 54 19.32 -0.54 -7.75
CA ARG A 54 18.49 -1.26 -6.78
C ARG A 54 17.51 -0.32 -6.09
N ARG A 55 17.98 0.82 -5.55
CA ARG A 55 17.12 1.81 -4.89
C ARG A 55 16.06 2.36 -5.84
N LYS A 56 16.43 2.65 -7.08
CA LYS A 56 15.49 3.08 -8.12
C LYS A 56 14.40 2.04 -8.37
N LYS A 57 14.77 0.77 -8.53
CA LYS A 57 13.79 -0.32 -8.73
C LYS A 57 12.86 -0.49 -7.53
N VAL A 58 13.39 -0.38 -6.31
CA VAL A 58 12.57 -0.45 -5.09
C VAL A 58 11.59 0.72 -5.02
N PHE A 59 12.05 1.94 -5.32
CA PHE A 59 11.19 3.12 -5.37
C PHE A 59 10.07 2.98 -6.41
N GLU A 60 10.39 2.54 -7.64
CA GLU A 60 9.41 2.33 -8.71
C GLU A 60 8.37 1.27 -8.31
N MET A 61 8.83 0.15 -7.72
CA MET A 61 7.97 -0.93 -7.24
C MET A 61 7.03 -0.44 -6.13
N LYS A 62 7.54 0.26 -5.11
CA LYS A 62 6.74 0.82 -4.00
C LYS A 62 5.71 1.81 -4.52
N THR A 63 6.11 2.71 -5.42
CA THR A 63 5.21 3.71 -6.00
C THR A 63 4.07 3.05 -6.76
N ALA A 64 4.37 2.05 -7.60
CA ALA A 64 3.36 1.30 -8.34
C ALA A 64 2.36 0.58 -7.40
N GLN A 65 2.86 -0.03 -6.32
CA GLN A 65 2.01 -0.71 -5.32
C GLN A 65 1.13 0.28 -4.55
N TYR A 66 1.67 1.43 -4.13
CA TYR A 66 0.91 2.47 -3.43
C TYR A 66 -0.16 3.09 -4.33
N GLU A 67 0.17 3.36 -5.60
CA GLU A 67 -0.81 3.84 -6.58
C GLU A 67 -1.93 2.84 -6.82
N ASP A 68 -1.59 1.55 -7.01
CA ASP A 68 -2.59 0.51 -7.24
C ASP A 68 -3.55 0.37 -6.06
N TYR A 69 -3.02 0.39 -4.84
CA TYR A 69 -3.85 0.37 -3.63
C TYR A 69 -4.85 1.53 -3.57
N PHE A 70 -4.39 2.76 -3.79
CA PHE A 70 -5.28 3.92 -3.75
C PHE A 70 -6.30 3.93 -4.90
N LYS A 71 -5.92 3.49 -6.10
CA LYS A 71 -6.87 3.35 -7.22
C LYS A 71 -7.99 2.38 -6.89
N ASN A 72 -7.67 1.24 -6.27
CA ASN A 72 -8.66 0.25 -5.88
C ASN A 72 -9.52 0.74 -4.71
N MET A 73 -8.93 1.42 -3.73
CA MET A 73 -9.65 2.09 -2.65
C MET A 73 -10.66 3.12 -3.17
N ASP A 74 -10.23 4.01 -4.08
CA ASP A 74 -11.09 5.02 -4.67
C ASP A 74 -12.20 4.39 -5.53
N ALA A 75 -11.89 3.32 -6.26
CA ALA A 75 -12.90 2.57 -7.02
C ALA A 75 -13.97 1.97 -6.09
N ILE A 76 -13.57 1.35 -4.98
CA ILE A 76 -14.50 0.82 -3.98
C ILE A 76 -15.32 1.96 -3.37
N HIS A 77 -14.68 3.04 -2.93
CA HIS A 77 -15.36 4.19 -2.36
C HIS A 77 -16.43 4.78 -3.29
N ASN A 78 -16.09 4.95 -4.58
CA ASN A 78 -17.01 5.48 -5.58
C ASN A 78 -18.21 4.56 -5.80
N ARG A 79 -18.02 3.23 -5.84
CA ARG A 79 -19.15 2.28 -5.94
C ARG A 79 -20.06 2.37 -4.71
N HIS A 80 -19.50 2.43 -3.50
CA HIS A 80 -20.27 2.52 -2.25
C HIS A 80 -21.00 3.86 -2.07
N GLN A 81 -20.47 4.96 -2.61
CA GLN A 81 -21.11 6.27 -2.53
C GLN A 81 -22.19 6.49 -3.61
N SER A 82 -21.91 6.15 -4.87
CA SER A 82 -22.81 6.41 -6.01
C SER A 82 -23.77 5.26 -6.29
N ASP A 83 -23.26 4.03 -6.28
CA ASP A 83 -23.96 2.91 -6.92
C ASP A 83 -24.83 2.17 -5.92
N TYR A 84 -24.38 2.05 -4.67
CA TYR A 84 -25.19 1.44 -3.61
C TYR A 84 -26.49 2.19 -3.36
N GLN A 85 -26.51 3.53 -3.42
CA GLN A 85 -27.77 4.28 -3.29
C GLN A 85 -28.71 4.02 -4.49
N LYS A 86 -28.15 3.94 -5.71
CA LYS A 86 -28.91 3.61 -6.94
C LYS A 86 -29.42 2.16 -6.94
N ILE A 87 -28.78 1.26 -6.21
CA ILE A 87 -29.15 -0.16 -6.12
C ILE A 87 -30.15 -0.39 -4.96
N LEU A 88 -29.87 0.13 -3.77
CA LEU A 88 -30.68 -0.09 -2.57
C LEU A 88 -32.04 0.60 -2.63
N VAL A 89 -32.11 1.84 -3.12
CA VAL A 89 -33.38 2.60 -3.14
C VAL A 89 -34.46 1.89 -3.98
N PRO A 90 -34.19 1.42 -5.21
CA PRO A 90 -35.15 0.61 -5.97
C PRO A 90 -35.59 -0.66 -5.23
N ILE A 91 -34.66 -1.38 -4.60
CA ILE A 91 -34.97 -2.63 -3.87
C ILE A 91 -35.92 -2.35 -2.70
N ILE A 92 -35.67 -1.28 -1.93
CA ILE A 92 -36.53 -0.85 -0.83
C ILE A 92 -37.90 -0.42 -1.35
N ASN A 93 -37.96 0.34 -2.45
CA ASN A 93 -39.22 0.80 -3.02
C ASN A 93 -40.06 -0.35 -3.57
N GLU A 94 -39.43 -1.33 -4.23
CA GLU A 94 -40.08 -2.54 -4.72
C GLU A 94 -40.65 -3.37 -3.56
N PHE A 95 -39.86 -3.56 -2.51
CA PHE A 95 -40.31 -4.24 -1.30
C PHE A 95 -41.50 -3.52 -0.66
N ASN A 96 -41.40 -2.22 -0.40
CA ASN A 96 -42.48 -1.44 0.20
C ASN A 96 -43.76 -1.51 -0.63
N ALA A 97 -43.67 -1.39 -1.96
CA ALA A 97 -44.83 -1.45 -2.84
C ALA A 97 -45.50 -2.83 -2.85
N SER A 98 -44.71 -3.92 -2.91
CA SER A 98 -45.23 -5.29 -2.94
C SER A 98 -45.79 -5.70 -1.57
N TYR A 99 -45.08 -5.40 -0.50
CA TYR A 99 -45.47 -5.71 0.88
C TYR A 99 -46.74 -4.96 1.30
N GLN A 100 -46.82 -3.64 1.05
CA GLN A 100 -48.02 -2.87 1.39
C GLN A 100 -49.25 -3.30 0.58
N ARG A 101 -49.09 -3.63 -0.70
CA ARG A 101 -50.20 -4.17 -1.51
C ARG A 101 -50.71 -5.49 -0.95
N ALA A 102 -49.82 -6.41 -0.59
CA ALA A 102 -50.17 -7.69 -0.01
C ALA A 102 -50.90 -7.53 1.34
N CYS A 103 -50.40 -6.65 2.22
CA CYS A 103 -51.06 -6.32 3.48
C CYS A 103 -52.45 -5.69 3.27
N ALA A 104 -52.62 -4.82 2.27
CA ALA A 104 -53.89 -4.15 2.00
C ALA A 104 -55.01 -5.11 1.58
N ILE A 105 -54.66 -6.26 0.98
CA ILE A 105 -55.61 -7.30 0.57
C ILE A 105 -55.63 -8.50 1.53
N GLY A 106 -54.87 -8.47 2.64
CA GLY A 106 -54.78 -9.55 3.62
C GLY A 106 -54.07 -10.81 3.10
N ASP A 107 -53.22 -10.68 2.08
CA ASP A 107 -52.52 -11.79 1.45
C ASP A 107 -51.15 -12.02 2.11
N GLU A 108 -51.15 -12.85 3.15
CA GLU A 108 -49.94 -13.20 3.91
C GLU A 108 -48.88 -13.90 3.06
N GLN A 109 -49.28 -14.64 2.01
CA GLN A 109 -48.36 -15.39 1.17
C GLN A 109 -47.54 -14.43 0.30
N ASN A 110 -48.20 -13.46 -0.34
CA ASN A 110 -47.52 -12.43 -1.13
C ASN A 110 -46.68 -11.48 -0.25
N ALA A 111 -47.07 -11.24 1.01
CA ALA A 111 -46.27 -10.45 1.95
C ALA A 111 -44.97 -11.19 2.35
N ALA A 112 -45.05 -12.51 2.56
CA ALA A 112 -43.89 -13.34 2.81
C ALA A 112 -42.96 -13.41 1.59
N GLU A 113 -43.51 -13.57 0.39
CA GLU A 113 -42.73 -13.62 -0.86
C GLU A 113 -42.01 -12.29 -1.17
N ALA A 114 -42.65 -11.15 -0.90
CA ALA A 114 -42.00 -9.84 -0.99
C ALA A 114 -40.80 -9.73 -0.03
N SER A 115 -40.94 -10.26 1.19
CA SER A 115 -39.87 -10.26 2.20
C SER A 115 -38.70 -11.16 1.80
N ILE A 116 -38.97 -12.35 1.24
CA ILE A 116 -37.94 -13.27 0.75
C ILE A 116 -37.16 -12.64 -0.41
N ASN A 117 -37.85 -12.09 -1.41
CA ASN A 117 -37.21 -11.43 -2.55
C ASN A 117 -36.31 -10.26 -2.12
N PHE A 118 -36.76 -9.46 -1.15
CA PHE A 118 -35.95 -8.39 -0.58
C PHE A 118 -34.69 -8.96 0.08
N GLN A 119 -34.84 -9.97 0.94
CA GLN A 119 -33.72 -10.60 1.65
C GLN A 119 -32.68 -11.20 0.70
N GLU A 120 -33.11 -11.81 -0.41
CA GLU A 120 -32.22 -12.37 -1.43
C GLU A 120 -31.39 -11.27 -2.11
N LYS A 121 -32.02 -10.17 -2.54
CA LYS A 121 -31.32 -9.04 -3.17
C LYS A 121 -30.31 -8.39 -2.22
N ILE A 122 -30.70 -8.22 -0.96
CA ILE A 122 -29.82 -7.73 0.11
C ILE A 122 -28.64 -8.67 0.36
N SER A 123 -28.90 -9.98 0.42
CA SER A 123 -27.86 -10.98 0.67
C SER A 123 -26.84 -11.01 -0.47
N LYS A 124 -27.30 -10.83 -1.72
CA LYS A 124 -26.42 -10.69 -2.88
C LYS A 124 -25.51 -9.47 -2.77
N ILE A 125 -26.06 -8.29 -2.47
CA ILE A 125 -25.27 -7.07 -2.28
C ILE A 125 -24.22 -7.25 -1.17
N THR A 126 -24.62 -7.90 -0.07
CA THR A 126 -23.71 -8.21 1.02
C THR A 126 -22.59 -9.15 0.56
N PHE A 127 -22.91 -10.18 -0.20
CA PHE A 127 -21.92 -11.12 -0.75
C PHE A 127 -20.93 -10.42 -1.69
N ASP A 128 -21.42 -9.58 -2.61
CA ASP A 128 -20.57 -8.82 -3.53
C ASP A 128 -19.61 -7.90 -2.73
N GLY A 129 -20.09 -7.27 -1.67
CA GLY A 129 -19.23 -6.46 -0.78
C GLY A 129 -18.20 -7.28 0.01
N PHE A 130 -18.44 -8.56 0.31
CA PHE A 130 -17.43 -9.44 0.88
C PHE A 130 -16.29 -9.75 -0.09
N GLU A 131 -16.58 -9.92 -1.39
CA GLU A 131 -15.54 -10.10 -2.40
C GLU A 131 -14.64 -8.86 -2.48
N GLU A 132 -15.23 -7.67 -2.43
CA GLU A 132 -14.51 -6.41 -2.42
C GLU A 132 -13.59 -6.29 -1.20
N LEU A 133 -14.07 -6.69 -0.02
CA LEU A 133 -13.26 -6.73 1.20
C LEU A 133 -12.08 -7.70 1.07
N GLN A 134 -12.25 -8.85 0.40
CA GLN A 134 -11.15 -9.78 0.14
C GLN A 134 -10.09 -9.19 -0.80
N VAL A 135 -10.49 -8.41 -1.79
CA VAL A 135 -9.55 -7.67 -2.66
C VAL A 135 -8.71 -6.70 -1.82
N ILE A 136 -9.35 -5.94 -0.92
CA ILE A 136 -8.66 -5.02 -0.01
C ILE A 136 -7.64 -5.78 0.87
N ARG A 137 -8.05 -6.88 1.48
CA ARG A 137 -7.18 -7.72 2.32
C ARG A 137 -5.96 -8.23 1.55
N SER A 138 -6.18 -8.74 0.33
CA SER A 138 -5.11 -9.23 -0.53
C SER A 138 -4.08 -8.15 -0.88
N GLN A 139 -4.56 -6.95 -1.22
CA GLN A 139 -3.71 -5.81 -1.55
C GLN A 139 -2.94 -5.28 -0.32
N THR A 140 -3.61 -5.20 0.82
CA THR A 140 -3.02 -4.82 2.11
C THR A 140 -1.88 -5.77 2.48
N ASN A 141 -2.09 -7.08 2.34
CA ASN A 141 -1.05 -8.09 2.56
C ASN A 141 0.14 -7.95 1.61
N THR A 142 -0.12 -7.62 0.34
CA THR A 142 0.93 -7.43 -0.67
C THR A 142 1.80 -6.21 -0.34
N LEU A 143 1.17 -5.11 0.04
CA LEU A 143 1.84 -3.88 0.47
C LEU A 143 2.70 -4.07 1.71
N ARG A 144 2.23 -4.90 2.66
CA ARG A 144 2.96 -5.18 3.89
C ARG A 144 4.35 -5.77 3.67
N LEU A 145 4.58 -6.45 2.54
CA LEU A 145 5.87 -7.06 2.23
C LEU A 145 6.96 -6.05 1.87
N THR A 146 6.57 -4.86 1.42
CA THR A 146 7.50 -3.84 0.88
C THR A 146 7.46 -2.54 1.68
N ALA A 147 6.38 -2.31 2.43
CA ALA A 147 6.17 -1.16 3.29
C ALA A 147 7.11 -1.14 4.51
N SER A 148 7.33 0.05 5.08
CA SER A 148 7.92 0.20 6.41
C SER A 148 6.98 -0.27 7.51
N ASP A 149 7.52 -0.58 8.69
CA ASP A 149 6.74 -1.05 9.85
C ASP A 149 5.61 -0.07 10.22
N GLU A 150 5.84 1.24 10.10
CA GLU A 150 4.83 2.27 10.37
C GLU A 150 3.68 2.22 9.37
N VAL A 151 3.98 2.04 8.08
CA VAL A 151 2.97 1.89 7.02
C VAL A 151 2.23 0.55 7.19
N ALA A 152 2.93 -0.52 7.54
CA ALA A 152 2.35 -1.83 7.82
C ALA A 152 1.33 -1.79 8.96
N ASN A 153 1.65 -1.12 10.08
CA ASN A 153 0.72 -0.97 11.20
C ASN A 153 -0.52 -0.15 10.79
N LEU A 154 -0.34 0.93 10.02
CA LEU A 154 -1.46 1.74 9.53
C LEU A 154 -2.35 0.96 8.54
N LEU A 155 -1.76 0.08 7.74
CA LEU A 155 -2.48 -0.82 6.85
C LEU A 155 -3.35 -1.82 7.62
N ASP A 156 -2.81 -2.44 8.67
CA ASP A 156 -3.54 -3.37 9.53
C ASP A 156 -4.71 -2.66 10.24
N GLU A 157 -4.48 -1.50 10.84
CA GLU A 157 -5.54 -0.71 11.48
C GLU A 157 -6.64 -0.29 10.50
N LEU A 158 -6.27 0.05 9.27
CA LEU A 158 -7.22 0.46 8.24
C LEU A 158 -8.04 -0.74 7.75
N GLN A 159 -7.43 -1.93 7.65
CA GLN A 159 -8.13 -3.16 7.32
C GLN A 159 -9.19 -3.48 8.39
N ASP A 160 -8.84 -3.43 9.68
CA ASP A 160 -9.78 -3.67 10.79
C ASP A 160 -10.98 -2.70 10.76
N LEU A 161 -10.72 -1.44 10.40
CA LEU A 161 -11.77 -0.43 10.25
C LEU A 161 -12.70 -0.73 9.06
N TYR A 162 -12.15 -1.19 7.92
CA TYR A 162 -12.97 -1.61 6.78
C TYR A 162 -13.81 -2.85 7.09
N GLU A 163 -13.25 -3.83 7.81
CA GLU A 163 -13.99 -5.00 8.29
C GLU A 163 -15.15 -4.58 9.20
N SER A 164 -14.88 -3.67 10.14
CA SER A 164 -15.90 -3.10 11.03
C SER A 164 -16.99 -2.35 10.27
N LEU A 165 -16.63 -1.53 9.28
CA LEU A 165 -17.60 -0.82 8.42
C LEU A 165 -18.50 -1.81 7.68
N PHE A 166 -17.90 -2.87 7.16
CA PHE A 166 -18.61 -3.87 6.38
C PHE A 166 -19.57 -4.69 7.27
N GLU A 167 -19.14 -5.08 8.47
CA GLU A 167 -20.00 -5.76 9.44
C GLU A 167 -21.19 -4.90 9.89
N ILE A 168 -20.93 -3.62 10.21
CA ILE A 168 -21.99 -2.67 10.60
C ILE A 168 -22.99 -2.47 9.45
N SER A 169 -22.49 -2.27 8.23
CA SER A 169 -23.32 -2.10 7.04
C SER A 169 -24.16 -3.36 6.78
N SER A 170 -23.55 -4.55 6.83
CA SER A 170 -24.26 -5.82 6.66
C SER A 170 -25.34 -6.03 7.71
N LYS A 171 -25.06 -5.64 8.97
CA LYS A 171 -26.04 -5.68 10.05
C LYS A 171 -27.17 -4.69 9.81
N MET A 172 -26.87 -3.47 9.38
CA MET A 172 -27.89 -2.47 9.04
C MET A 172 -28.86 -2.96 7.99
N VAL A 173 -28.37 -3.59 6.92
CA VAL A 173 -29.25 -4.07 5.85
C VAL A 173 -30.11 -5.25 6.33
N LYS A 174 -29.59 -6.14 7.19
CA LYS A 174 -30.38 -7.20 7.84
C LYS A 174 -31.45 -6.63 8.77
N ASP A 175 -31.08 -5.66 9.59
CA ASP A 175 -31.98 -5.02 10.54
C ASP A 175 -33.03 -4.15 9.82
N LEU A 176 -32.79 -3.77 8.55
CA LEU A 176 -33.67 -2.89 7.77
C LEU A 176 -35.09 -3.45 7.61
N VAL A 177 -35.23 -4.78 7.46
CA VAL A 177 -36.55 -5.44 7.43
C VAL A 177 -37.24 -5.30 8.78
N GLN A 178 -36.53 -5.51 9.89
CA GLN A 178 -37.10 -5.29 11.23
C GLN A 178 -37.48 -3.83 11.46
N VAL A 179 -36.63 -2.88 11.04
CA VAL A 179 -36.89 -1.45 11.17
C VAL A 179 -38.13 -1.03 10.36
N ILE A 180 -38.27 -1.49 9.13
CA ILE A 180 -39.44 -1.17 8.27
C ILE A 180 -40.71 -1.82 8.82
N LEU A 181 -40.64 -3.08 9.27
CA LEU A 181 -41.82 -3.82 9.72
C LEU A 181 -42.27 -3.46 11.16
N GLN A 182 -41.33 -3.13 12.04
CA GLN A 182 -41.59 -2.90 13.47
C GLN A 182 -41.51 -1.41 13.87
N GLY A 183 -41.14 -0.52 12.95
CA GLY A 183 -41.03 0.92 13.22
C GLY A 183 -39.93 1.29 14.22
N ASN A 184 -38.91 0.44 14.38
CA ASN A 184 -37.87 0.60 15.39
C ASN A 184 -36.80 1.62 14.94
N THR A 185 -37.14 2.90 15.02
CA THR A 185 -36.27 4.03 14.66
C THR A 185 -35.03 4.15 15.55
N ALA A 186 -35.09 3.65 16.80
CA ALA A 186 -33.95 3.67 17.72
C ALA A 186 -32.80 2.79 17.24
N LEU A 187 -33.11 1.60 16.70
CA LEU A 187 -32.11 0.68 16.14
C LEU A 187 -31.44 1.26 14.89
N ALA A 188 -32.20 1.96 14.04
CA ALA A 188 -31.68 2.66 12.88
C ALA A 188 -30.72 3.80 13.27
N ASP A 189 -31.08 4.61 14.27
CA ASP A 189 -30.26 5.71 14.78
C ASP A 189 -28.95 5.22 15.42
N GLU A 190 -28.99 4.13 16.20
CA GLU A 190 -27.79 3.53 16.79
C GLU A 190 -26.82 3.06 15.71
N ASN A 191 -27.33 2.30 14.74
CA ASN A 191 -26.52 1.78 13.65
C ASN A 191 -25.91 2.91 12.80
N GLN A 192 -26.68 3.97 12.50
CA GLN A 192 -26.19 5.14 11.77
C GLN A 192 -25.08 5.87 12.52
N LYS A 193 -25.22 6.05 13.84
CA LYS A 193 -24.17 6.68 14.68
C LYS A 193 -22.88 5.87 14.66
N ARG A 194 -22.98 4.53 14.78
CA ARG A 194 -21.80 3.65 14.71
C ARG A 194 -21.14 3.71 13.35
N LEU A 195 -21.92 3.67 12.27
CA LEU A 195 -21.39 3.77 10.91
C LEU A 195 -20.65 5.10 10.69
N ASN A 196 -21.22 6.21 11.12
CA ASN A 196 -20.59 7.54 11.01
C ASN A 196 -19.27 7.60 11.80
N ALA A 197 -19.26 7.10 13.03
CA ALA A 197 -18.06 7.12 13.88
C ALA A 197 -16.90 6.29 13.27
N VAL A 198 -17.19 5.07 12.80
CA VAL A 198 -16.18 4.23 12.15
C VAL A 198 -15.77 4.83 10.79
N GLY A 199 -16.70 5.43 10.04
CA GLY A 199 -16.41 6.11 8.79
C GLY A 199 -15.46 7.29 8.94
N GLU A 200 -15.64 8.13 9.96
CA GLU A 200 -14.72 9.21 10.28
C GLU A 200 -13.33 8.71 10.69
N ALA A 201 -13.28 7.67 11.53
CA ALA A 201 -12.02 7.05 11.93
C ALA A 201 -11.26 6.48 10.73
N THR A 202 -11.96 5.78 9.83
CA THR A 202 -11.42 5.23 8.58
C THR A 202 -10.84 6.33 7.71
N LYS A 203 -11.59 7.43 7.49
CA LYS A 203 -11.12 8.57 6.70
C LYS A 203 -9.86 9.20 7.29
N LYS A 204 -9.81 9.36 8.62
CA LYS A 204 -8.64 9.91 9.31
C LYS A 204 -7.41 9.02 9.16
N LYS A 205 -7.58 7.70 9.34
CA LYS A 205 -6.48 6.72 9.20
C LYS A 205 -6.00 6.58 7.75
N ALA A 206 -6.90 6.60 6.77
CA ALA A 206 -6.54 6.61 5.36
C ALA A 206 -5.69 7.84 4.97
N ASN A 207 -6.00 9.01 5.53
CA ASN A 207 -5.19 10.21 5.31
C ASN A 207 -3.80 10.11 5.95
N LEU A 208 -3.70 9.56 7.16
CA LEU A 208 -2.42 9.30 7.82
C LEU A 208 -1.57 8.31 7.02
N LEU A 209 -2.18 7.21 6.55
CA LEU A 209 -1.51 6.22 5.71
C LEU A 209 -0.94 6.86 4.44
N ARG A 210 -1.71 7.72 3.77
CA ARG A 210 -1.25 8.43 2.57
C ARG A 210 -0.02 9.30 2.84
N GLU A 211 -0.02 10.01 3.96
CA GLU A 211 1.11 10.87 4.33
C GLU A 211 2.34 10.04 4.68
N GLN A 212 2.17 8.95 5.42
CA GLN A 212 3.26 8.05 5.77
C GLN A 212 3.86 7.36 4.53
N MET A 213 3.02 6.92 3.58
CA MET A 213 3.49 6.36 2.30
C MET A 213 4.32 7.38 1.50
N ARG A 214 3.97 8.67 1.54
CA ARG A 214 4.78 9.73 0.88
C ARG A 214 6.14 9.89 1.54
N GLN A 215 6.19 9.84 2.86
CA GLN A 215 7.45 9.90 3.62
C GLN A 215 8.32 8.66 3.38
N ASP A 216 7.70 7.48 3.29
CA ASP A 216 8.39 6.23 2.97
C ASP A 216 9.04 6.26 1.58
N LEU A 217 8.43 6.97 0.62
CA LEU A 217 9.00 7.18 -0.72
C LEU A 217 10.15 8.19 -0.75
N THR A 218 10.16 9.20 0.14
CA THR A 218 11.23 10.22 0.17
C THR A 218 12.47 9.79 0.95
N THR A 219 12.40 8.72 1.75
CA THR A 219 13.49 8.27 2.62
C THR A 219 14.42 7.22 1.98
N ILE A 220 14.28 6.95 0.66
CA ILE A 220 15.00 5.89 -0.10
C ILE A 220 16.37 6.35 -0.63
#